data_AF-A0A7S3QE83-F1
#
_entry.id   AF-A0A7S3QE83-F1
#
_cell.length_a   1.000
_cell.length_b   1.000
_cell.length_c   1.000
_cell.angle_alpha   90.00
_cell.angle_beta   90.00
_cell.angle_gamma   90.00
#
_symmetry.space_group_name_H-M   'P 1'
#
loop_
_entity.id
_entity.type
_entity.pdbx_description
1 polymer ?
#
loop_
_entity_poly.entity_id
_entity_poly.type
_entity_poly.pdbx_seq_one_letter_code
_entity_poly.pdbx_strand_id
1 'polypeptide(L)'
;GNGNGNGNSNGNGNGNGNGHDETMSPFTLDVMDTLIQLQREGSIRSIHGVDFPSEALEELNQCGFHFDSNQITCNLLNPSRFDRSMYAYCKKVDTTENGNGNDSSDSNDDPRKPMRMVWSSPLAGGLLTEKYAHIPNSYQSRSGEIYPTYMTPSEKQEYDTALKGKWRTHYQSASGTSISRKNAWLACNEHLFSTMSNIALKHRVDVASVALRWAMQFEYTGSVSVSSSLNSQFDDEKPFHRPTDLRKAFRFHLDEEDLERLWSVAGGVPPDTLVEPDEFSMEDAMGIDFSNRSLWL
;
A
#
# COMPACT_ATOMS: atom_id res chain seq x y z
N GLY A 1 12.35 31.27 28.18
CA GLY A 1 12.10 29.82 28.35
C GLY A 1 11.62 29.28 27.03
N ASN A 2 12.45 28.51 26.33
CA ASN A 2 12.09 27.97 25.03
C ASN A 2 11.34 26.65 25.23
N GLY A 3 10.05 26.66 24.98
CA GLY A 3 9.24 25.45 24.86
C GLY A 3 9.41 24.87 23.47
N ASN A 4 10.13 23.75 23.36
CA ASN A 4 10.19 22.95 22.14
C ASN A 4 9.04 21.94 22.19
N GLY A 5 7.93 22.26 21.53
CA GLY A 5 6.81 21.35 21.33
C GLY A 5 7.11 20.38 20.20
N ASN A 6 7.62 19.20 20.52
CA ASN A 6 7.83 18.12 19.56
C ASN A 6 6.52 17.32 19.41
N GLY A 7 5.63 17.79 18.53
CA GLY A 7 4.38 17.12 18.21
C GLY A 7 4.64 15.95 17.25
N ASN A 8 5.04 14.79 17.79
CA ASN A 8 5.07 13.55 17.03
C ASN A 8 3.68 12.91 17.07
N SER A 9 2.77 13.37 16.22
CA SER A 9 1.46 12.74 16.03
C SER A 9 1.60 11.50 15.16
N ASN A 10 2.09 10.40 15.74
CA ASN A 10 1.82 9.07 15.21
C ASN A 10 0.34 8.77 15.45
N GLY A 11 -0.51 9.29 14.57
CA GLY A 11 -1.91 8.87 14.45
C GLY A 11 -1.91 7.42 14.00
N ASN A 12 -1.87 6.50 14.97
CA ASN A 12 -2.01 5.08 14.73
C ASN A 12 -3.50 4.80 14.47
N GLY A 13 -3.97 5.22 13.29
CA GLY A 13 -5.29 4.90 12.76
C GLY A 13 -5.33 3.43 12.39
N ASN A 14 -5.37 2.56 13.40
CA ASN A 14 -5.49 1.12 13.22
C ASN A 14 -6.96 0.80 12.89
N GLY A 15 -7.42 1.26 11.72
CA GLY A 15 -8.70 0.91 11.12
C GLY A 15 -8.67 -0.57 10.77
N ASN A 16 -9.21 -1.39 11.68
CA ASN A 16 -9.33 -2.82 11.50
C ASN A 16 -10.48 -3.05 10.51
N GLY A 17 -10.16 -3.15 9.23
CA GLY A 17 -11.09 -3.30 8.10
C GLY A 17 -11.87 -4.62 8.12
N ASN A 18 -12.78 -4.76 9.08
CA ASN A 18 -13.86 -5.74 9.01
C ASN A 18 -15.07 -5.07 8.38
N GLY A 19 -15.15 -5.08 7.04
CA GLY A 19 -16.38 -5.06 6.23
C GLY A 19 -17.57 -4.18 6.63
N HIS A 20 -17.38 -3.16 7.45
CA HIS A 20 -18.36 -2.13 7.68
C HIS A 20 -18.26 -1.20 6.50
N ASP A 21 -19.39 -1.04 5.81
CA ASP A 21 -19.68 0.07 4.90
C ASP A 21 -18.93 1.32 5.38
N GLU A 22 -17.76 1.60 4.80
CA GLU A 22 -16.90 2.75 5.13
C GLU A 22 -17.54 3.99 4.50
N THR A 23 -18.80 4.22 4.89
CA THR A 23 -19.58 5.38 4.50
C THR A 23 -18.86 6.61 4.99
N MET A 24 -18.70 7.56 4.07
CA MET A 24 -18.05 8.82 4.34
C MET A 24 -18.70 9.49 5.56
N SER A 25 -17.88 10.01 6.48
CA SER A 25 -18.39 10.77 7.63
C SER A 25 -19.30 11.91 7.14
N PRO A 26 -20.42 12.19 7.83
CA PRO A 26 -21.32 13.28 7.42
C PRO A 26 -20.63 14.65 7.46
N PHE A 27 -19.51 14.78 8.17
CA PHE A 27 -18.73 16.02 8.25
C PHE A 27 -17.65 16.15 7.17
N THR A 28 -17.47 15.15 6.30
CA THR A 28 -16.36 15.18 5.32
C THR A 28 -16.52 16.34 4.34
N LEU A 29 -17.73 16.64 3.89
CA LEU A 29 -17.97 17.76 2.96
C LEU A 29 -17.62 19.12 3.60
N ASP A 30 -18.01 19.35 4.85
CA ASP A 30 -17.67 20.59 5.59
C ASP A 30 -16.15 20.77 5.73
N VAL A 31 -15.43 19.67 5.98
CA VAL A 31 -13.96 19.68 6.04
C VAL A 31 -13.39 20.00 4.66
N MET A 32 -13.91 19.41 3.59
CA MET A 32 -13.42 19.65 2.24
C MET A 32 -13.68 21.10 1.78
N ASP A 33 -14.83 21.69 2.08
CA ASP A 33 -15.11 23.11 1.82
C ASP A 33 -14.07 24.01 2.51
N THR A 34 -13.75 23.71 3.76
CA THR A 34 -12.73 24.45 4.51
C THR A 34 -11.36 24.30 3.86
N LEU A 35 -10.96 23.08 3.45
CA LEU A 35 -9.67 22.83 2.81
C LEU A 35 -9.56 23.51 1.44
N ILE A 36 -10.61 23.50 0.63
CA ILE A 36 -10.64 24.21 -0.64
C ILE A 36 -10.56 25.72 -0.44
N GLN A 37 -11.24 26.26 0.57
CA GLN A 37 -11.13 27.68 0.90
C GLN A 37 -9.69 28.04 1.28
N LEU A 38 -9.04 27.23 2.13
CA LEU A 38 -7.63 27.40 2.49
C LEU A 38 -6.70 27.30 1.27
N GLN A 39 -7.02 26.42 0.31
CA GLN A 39 -6.24 26.29 -0.92
C GLN A 39 -6.41 27.51 -1.83
N ARG A 40 -7.64 28.01 -2.00
CA ARG A 40 -7.96 29.23 -2.78
C ARG A 40 -7.29 30.48 -2.21
N GLU A 41 -7.19 30.56 -0.88
CA GLU A 41 -6.48 31.63 -0.17
C GLU A 41 -4.95 31.49 -0.27
N GLY A 42 -4.45 30.37 -0.78
CA GLY A 42 -3.02 30.07 -0.86
C GLY A 42 -2.39 29.67 0.48
N SER A 43 -3.20 29.40 1.51
CA SER A 43 -2.75 28.94 2.83
C SER A 43 -2.20 27.52 2.77
N ILE A 44 -2.78 26.68 1.92
CA ILE A 44 -2.26 25.35 1.57
C ILE A 44 -2.12 25.23 0.06
N ARG A 45 -1.19 24.37 -0.40
CA ARG A 45 -0.97 24.13 -1.83
C ARG A 45 -1.68 22.88 -2.34
N SER A 46 -1.80 21.87 -1.48
CA SER A 46 -2.31 20.56 -1.85
C SER A 46 -3.11 19.92 -0.72
N ILE A 47 -4.05 19.06 -1.10
CA ILE A 47 -4.92 18.29 -0.21
C ILE A 47 -4.56 16.81 -0.37
N HIS A 48 -4.28 16.16 0.75
CA HIS A 48 -3.84 14.78 0.80
C HIS A 48 -4.72 13.97 1.75
N GLY A 49 -5.24 12.84 1.28
CA GLY A 49 -5.96 11.86 2.09
C GLY A 49 -4.99 10.86 2.73
N VAL A 50 -5.41 10.24 3.82
CA VAL A 50 -4.72 9.07 4.41
C VAL A 50 -5.72 7.94 4.53
N ASP A 51 -5.45 6.85 3.84
CA ASP A 51 -6.27 5.64 3.75
C ASP A 51 -7.75 5.96 3.43
N PHE A 52 -7.99 6.97 2.58
CA PHE A 52 -9.35 7.26 2.08
C PHE A 52 -9.82 6.14 1.16
N PRO A 53 -11.06 5.63 1.32
CA PRO A 53 -11.60 4.62 0.42
C PRO A 53 -11.86 5.22 -0.97
N SER A 54 -11.73 4.39 -2.01
CA SER A 54 -11.83 4.86 -3.40
C SER A 54 -13.22 5.41 -3.73
N GLU A 55 -14.25 4.83 -3.12
CA GLU A 55 -15.66 5.19 -3.27
C GLU A 55 -15.91 6.60 -2.74
N ALA A 56 -15.35 6.92 -1.56
CA ALA A 56 -15.46 8.28 -1.01
C ALA A 56 -14.66 9.30 -1.84
N LEU A 57 -13.49 8.92 -2.38
CA LEU A 57 -12.75 9.80 -3.30
C LEU A 57 -13.56 10.05 -4.57
N GLU A 58 -14.25 9.04 -5.10
CA GLU A 58 -15.11 9.19 -6.25
C GLU A 58 -16.31 10.12 -5.97
N GLU A 59 -17.00 9.94 -4.85
CA GLU A 59 -18.08 10.84 -4.43
C GLU A 59 -17.60 12.30 -4.26
N LEU A 60 -16.44 12.49 -3.63
CA LEU A 60 -15.85 13.81 -3.46
C LEU A 60 -15.45 14.45 -4.79
N ASN A 61 -14.89 13.67 -5.71
CA ASN A 61 -14.56 14.13 -7.06
C ASN A 61 -15.82 14.53 -7.85
N GLN A 62 -16.92 13.77 -7.72
CA GLN A 62 -18.23 14.12 -8.32
C GLN A 62 -18.80 15.42 -7.74
N CYS A 63 -18.54 15.71 -6.47
CA CYS A 63 -18.86 16.98 -5.82
C CYS A 63 -17.92 18.14 -6.21
N GLY A 64 -16.89 17.89 -7.03
CA GLY A 64 -15.92 18.88 -7.48
C GLY A 64 -14.75 19.11 -6.52
N PHE A 65 -14.61 18.27 -5.49
CA PHE A 65 -13.45 18.29 -4.60
C PHE A 65 -12.33 17.42 -5.16
N HIS A 66 -11.11 17.97 -5.22
CA HIS A 66 -9.95 17.30 -5.81
C HIS A 66 -8.90 16.99 -4.76
N PHE A 67 -8.39 15.76 -4.77
CA PHE A 67 -7.24 15.34 -3.97
C PHE A 67 -6.01 15.26 -4.85
N ASP A 68 -4.89 15.80 -4.36
CA ASP A 68 -3.60 15.70 -5.05
C ASP A 68 -2.97 14.30 -4.87
N SER A 69 -3.20 13.70 -3.70
CA SER A 69 -2.76 12.33 -3.43
C SER A 69 -3.57 11.66 -2.35
N ASN A 70 -3.50 10.33 -2.32
CA ASN A 70 -3.97 9.52 -1.21
C ASN A 70 -2.82 8.67 -0.66
N GLN A 71 -2.55 8.77 0.64
CA GLN A 71 -1.55 7.95 1.29
C GLN A 71 -2.15 6.60 1.67
N ILE A 72 -1.52 5.51 1.26
CA ILE A 72 -2.01 4.15 1.46
C ILE A 72 -0.98 3.37 2.27
N THR A 73 -1.43 2.78 3.38
CA THR A 73 -0.58 1.92 4.20
C THR A 73 -0.51 0.51 3.62
N CYS A 74 0.54 0.22 2.85
CA CYS A 74 0.69 -1.06 2.15
C CYS A 74 2.13 -1.60 2.16
N ASN A 75 2.26 -2.92 2.27
CA ASN A 75 3.51 -3.66 2.22
C ASN A 75 3.27 -5.13 1.85
N LEU A 76 4.34 -5.90 1.64
CA LEU A 76 4.25 -7.32 1.25
C LEU A 76 3.59 -8.24 2.29
N LEU A 77 3.50 -7.83 3.56
CA LEU A 77 2.76 -8.58 4.59
C LEU A 77 1.27 -8.23 4.60
N ASN A 78 0.89 -7.10 4.03
CA ASN A 78 -0.49 -6.67 3.95
C ASN A 78 -0.74 -5.98 2.60
N PRO A 79 -0.76 -6.76 1.49
CA PRO A 79 -0.93 -6.19 0.17
C PRO A 79 -2.39 -5.79 -0.11
N SER A 80 -3.37 -6.19 0.72
CA SER A 80 -4.79 -5.89 0.48
C SER A 80 -5.17 -4.42 0.58
N ARG A 81 -4.31 -3.60 1.21
CA ARG A 81 -4.48 -2.16 1.24
C ARG A 81 -4.08 -1.49 -0.07
N PHE A 82 -3.30 -2.18 -0.91
CA PHE A 82 -3.29 -1.86 -2.33
C PHE A 82 -4.64 -2.31 -2.89
N ASP A 83 -5.63 -1.47 -2.63
CA ASP A 83 -6.99 -1.75 -2.98
C ASP A 83 -7.09 -1.68 -4.50
N ARG A 84 -7.59 -2.77 -5.10
CA ARG A 84 -7.88 -2.82 -6.53
C ARG A 84 -8.77 -1.66 -6.94
N SER A 85 -9.67 -1.27 -6.04
CA SER A 85 -10.57 -0.13 -6.21
C SER A 85 -9.79 1.19 -6.36
N MET A 86 -8.73 1.39 -5.58
CA MET A 86 -7.91 2.61 -5.61
C MET A 86 -7.08 2.72 -6.89
N TYR A 87 -6.49 1.61 -7.34
CA TYR A 87 -5.77 1.58 -8.62
C TYR A 87 -6.75 1.86 -9.78
N ALA A 88 -7.92 1.20 -9.78
CA ALA A 88 -8.97 1.42 -10.77
C ALA A 88 -9.47 2.88 -10.75
N TYR A 89 -9.65 3.47 -9.57
CA TYR A 89 -10.01 4.87 -9.41
C TYR A 89 -8.95 5.81 -10.01
N CYS A 90 -7.66 5.61 -9.69
CA CYS A 90 -6.58 6.42 -10.25
C CYS A 90 -6.56 6.34 -11.79
N LYS A 91 -6.72 5.13 -12.35
CA LYS A 91 -6.82 4.90 -13.80
C LYS A 91 -8.03 5.60 -14.42
N LYS A 92 -9.20 5.51 -13.78
CA LYS A 92 -10.43 6.17 -14.22
C LYS A 92 -10.28 7.70 -14.28
N VAL A 93 -9.68 8.29 -13.25
CA VAL A 93 -9.43 9.75 -13.21
C VAL A 93 -8.48 10.16 -14.33
N ASP A 94 -7.38 9.42 -14.52
CA ASP A 94 -6.37 9.73 -15.56
C ASP A 94 -6.94 9.59 -16.99
N THR A 95 -7.78 8.59 -17.24
CA THR A 95 -8.43 8.41 -18.56
C THR A 95 -9.49 9.47 -18.85
N THR A 96 -10.26 9.90 -17.84
CA THR A 96 -11.30 10.94 -17.99
C THR A 96 -10.68 12.29 -18.37
N GLU A 97 -9.49 12.59 -17.85
CA GLU A 97 -8.78 13.84 -18.15
C GLU A 97 -8.15 13.83 -19.55
N ASN A 98 -7.71 12.66 -20.04
CA ASN A 98 -7.02 12.53 -21.34
C ASN A 98 -7.96 12.24 -22.54
N GLY A 99 -9.16 11.71 -22.29
CA GLY A 99 -10.04 11.14 -23.33
C GLY A 99 -10.83 12.14 -24.19
N ASN A 100 -10.89 13.43 -23.83
CA ASN A 100 -11.69 14.43 -24.55
C ASN A 100 -10.87 15.35 -25.49
N GLY A 101 -9.67 14.90 -25.89
CA GLY A 101 -8.68 15.66 -26.66
C GLY A 101 -9.01 16.00 -28.11
N ASN A 102 -10.27 16.27 -28.45
CA ASN A 102 -10.67 16.66 -29.81
C ASN A 102 -11.07 18.13 -29.97
N ASP A 103 -10.98 18.99 -28.94
CA ASP A 103 -11.31 20.40 -29.13
C ASP A 103 -10.49 21.39 -28.29
N SER A 104 -9.93 22.38 -29.00
CA SER A 104 -9.45 23.70 -28.55
C SER A 104 -8.18 23.79 -27.68
N SER A 105 -7.09 24.16 -28.36
CA SER A 105 -5.72 24.33 -27.87
C SER A 105 -5.42 25.70 -27.24
N ASP A 106 -6.32 26.33 -26.49
CA ASP A 106 -6.09 27.74 -26.07
C ASP A 106 -6.55 28.13 -24.65
N SER A 107 -6.98 27.19 -23.80
CA SER A 107 -7.20 27.46 -22.38
C SER A 107 -5.93 27.17 -21.58
N ASN A 108 -5.29 28.21 -21.04
CA ASN A 108 -4.26 28.13 -19.98
C ASN A 108 -4.82 27.56 -18.64
N ASP A 109 -5.94 26.83 -18.69
CA ASP A 109 -6.48 26.15 -17.52
C ASP A 109 -5.57 24.96 -17.24
N ASP A 110 -4.91 25.05 -16.08
CA ASP A 110 -3.91 24.11 -15.59
C ASP A 110 -4.42 22.67 -15.74
N PRO A 111 -3.80 21.84 -16.62
CA PRO A 111 -4.23 20.47 -16.80
C PRO A 111 -4.11 19.78 -15.44
N ARG A 112 -5.27 19.40 -14.89
CA ARG A 112 -5.34 18.75 -13.59
C ARG A 112 -4.38 17.57 -13.59
N LYS A 113 -3.53 17.54 -12.59
CA LYS A 113 -2.53 16.49 -12.46
C LYS A 113 -3.24 15.23 -11.95
N PRO A 114 -3.03 14.06 -12.57
CA PRO A 114 -3.66 12.83 -12.11
C PRO A 114 -3.25 12.54 -10.67
N MET A 115 -4.23 12.13 -9.86
CA MET A 115 -4.02 11.79 -8.46
C MET A 115 -2.95 10.68 -8.35
N ARG A 116 -2.04 10.82 -7.38
CA ARG A 116 -0.99 9.82 -7.13
C ARG A 116 -1.17 9.15 -5.78
N MET A 117 -0.71 7.91 -5.67
CA MET A 117 -0.66 7.18 -4.41
C MET A 117 0.65 7.45 -3.68
N VAL A 118 0.58 7.65 -2.37
CA VAL A 118 1.74 7.76 -1.49
C VAL A 118 1.81 6.51 -0.61
N TRP A 119 2.85 5.71 -0.73
CA TRP A 119 2.92 4.46 0.02
C TRP A 119 3.52 4.70 1.40
N SER A 120 2.80 4.32 2.45
CA SER A 120 3.29 4.29 3.82
C SER A 120 3.60 2.88 4.30
N SER A 121 4.62 2.77 5.16
CA SER A 121 5.07 1.53 5.79
C SER A 121 5.49 0.41 4.81
N PRO A 122 6.24 0.70 3.71
CA PRO A 122 6.67 -0.32 2.75
C PRO A 122 7.60 -1.38 3.38
N LEU A 123 8.26 -1.04 4.50
CA LEU A 123 9.14 -1.93 5.24
C LEU A 123 8.46 -2.61 6.44
N ALA A 124 7.15 -2.42 6.62
CA ALA A 124 6.38 -2.98 7.73
C ALA A 124 7.04 -2.76 9.11
N GLY A 125 7.40 -1.50 9.41
CA GLY A 125 8.08 -1.17 10.66
C GLY A 125 9.48 -1.76 10.83
N GLY A 126 10.15 -2.16 9.75
CA GLY A 126 11.48 -2.79 9.76
C GLY A 126 11.45 -4.31 9.66
N LEU A 127 10.27 -4.93 9.65
CA LEU A 127 10.10 -6.37 9.47
C LEU A 127 10.60 -6.82 8.10
N LEU A 128 10.42 -6.04 7.04
CA LEU A 128 10.87 -6.39 5.68
C LEU A 128 12.31 -5.93 5.41
N THR A 129 13.24 -6.34 6.28
CA THR A 129 14.66 -6.00 6.17
C THR A 129 15.55 -7.24 6.31
N GLU A 130 16.84 -7.09 5.98
CA GLU A 130 17.84 -8.15 6.07
C GLU A 130 17.94 -8.77 7.47
N LYS A 131 17.55 -8.01 8.50
CA LYS A 131 17.49 -8.43 9.91
C LYS A 131 16.77 -9.77 10.09
N TYR A 132 15.76 -10.05 9.27
CA TYR A 132 14.92 -11.23 9.40
C TYR A 132 15.08 -12.23 8.24
N ALA A 133 15.90 -11.93 7.23
CA ALA A 133 16.11 -12.83 6.09
C ALA A 133 16.82 -14.14 6.47
N HIS A 134 17.66 -14.09 7.52
CA HIS A 134 18.47 -15.21 7.97
C HIS A 134 18.24 -15.47 9.45
N ILE A 135 17.13 -16.12 9.80
CA ILE A 135 16.91 -16.63 11.16
C ILE A 135 17.74 -17.91 11.30
N PRO A 136 18.75 -17.96 12.19
CA PRO A 136 19.52 -19.19 12.38
C PRO A 136 18.62 -20.33 12.90
N ASN A 137 18.82 -21.54 12.39
CA ASN A 137 18.04 -22.73 12.79
C ASN A 137 18.06 -22.99 14.31
N SER A 138 19.08 -22.53 15.02
CA SER A 138 19.18 -22.61 16.48
C SER A 138 18.07 -21.88 17.23
N TYR A 139 17.43 -20.87 16.61
CA TYR A 139 16.32 -20.12 17.21
C TYR A 139 14.95 -20.77 16.98
N GLN A 140 14.87 -21.83 16.17
CA GLN A 140 13.62 -22.53 15.90
C GLN A 140 13.18 -23.47 17.05
N SER A 141 13.95 -23.62 18.15
CA SER A 141 13.71 -24.68 19.12
C SER A 141 13.86 -24.26 20.59
N ARG A 142 12.71 -24.19 21.29
CA ARG A 142 12.36 -24.86 22.57
C ARG A 142 11.17 -24.23 23.28
N SER A 143 10.91 -22.93 23.07
CA SER A 143 9.88 -22.19 23.83
C SER A 143 8.48 -22.19 23.19
N GLY A 144 8.34 -22.67 21.95
CA GLY A 144 7.07 -22.56 21.21
C GLY A 144 6.71 -21.12 20.80
N GLU A 145 7.50 -20.12 21.20
CA GLU A 145 7.44 -18.76 20.66
C GLU A 145 8.33 -18.67 19.42
N ILE A 146 7.73 -18.26 18.31
CA ILE A 146 8.30 -18.38 16.95
C ILE A 146 8.83 -17.01 16.48
N TYR A 147 9.25 -16.14 17.41
CA TYR A 147 9.81 -14.82 17.08
C TYR A 147 11.32 -14.80 17.31
N PRO A 148 12.10 -14.14 16.42
CA PRO A 148 13.49 -13.86 16.67
C PRO A 148 13.67 -13.08 17.97
N THR A 149 14.64 -13.45 18.80
CA THR A 149 14.89 -12.79 20.11
C THR A 149 15.31 -11.33 19.97
N TYR A 150 15.77 -10.93 18.79
CA TYR A 150 16.18 -9.57 18.46
C TYR A 150 15.04 -8.73 17.84
N MET A 151 13.83 -9.28 17.71
CA MET A 151 12.65 -8.52 17.34
C MET A 151 12.27 -7.59 18.49
N THR A 152 12.15 -6.29 18.21
CA THR A 152 11.76 -5.30 19.21
C THR A 152 10.30 -5.52 19.64
N PRO A 153 9.91 -5.09 20.86
CA PRO A 153 8.52 -5.19 21.30
C PRO A 153 7.53 -4.50 20.35
N SER A 154 7.90 -3.36 19.76
CA SER A 154 7.08 -2.64 18.79
C SER A 154 6.91 -3.41 17.47
N GLU A 155 7.99 -4.01 16.95
CA GLU A 155 7.91 -4.85 15.73
C GLU A 155 7.03 -6.09 15.98
N LYS A 156 7.18 -6.73 17.15
CA LYS A 156 6.34 -7.87 17.55
C LYS A 156 4.87 -7.48 17.64
N GLN A 157 4.58 -6.34 18.29
CA GLN A 157 3.22 -5.83 18.41
C GLN A 157 2.61 -5.51 17.04
N GLU A 158 3.33 -4.78 16.18
CA GLU A 158 2.88 -4.46 14.83
C GLU A 158 2.59 -5.73 14.02
N TYR A 159 3.50 -6.70 14.07
CA TYR A 159 3.29 -7.99 13.41
C TYR A 159 2.06 -8.71 13.95
N ASP A 160 1.95 -8.91 15.27
CA ASP A 160 0.87 -9.67 15.88
C ASP A 160 -0.51 -9.03 15.69
N THR A 161 -0.58 -7.70 15.72
CA THR A 161 -1.85 -6.96 15.68
C THR A 161 -2.31 -6.63 14.27
N ALA A 162 -1.43 -6.13 13.40
CA ALA A 162 -1.81 -5.56 12.12
C ALA A 162 -1.55 -6.49 10.93
N LEU A 163 -0.48 -7.28 10.97
CA LEU A 163 0.06 -7.94 9.77
C LEU A 163 -0.17 -9.45 9.75
N LYS A 164 0.06 -10.15 10.85
CA LYS A 164 0.03 -11.61 10.97
C LYS A 164 -1.30 -12.21 10.53
N GLY A 165 -2.40 -11.62 10.95
CA GLY A 165 -3.75 -12.08 10.59
C GLY A 165 -4.00 -11.95 9.10
N LYS A 166 -3.66 -10.78 8.54
CA LYS A 166 -3.90 -10.41 7.14
C LYS A 166 -3.04 -11.25 6.21
N TRP A 167 -1.72 -11.26 6.41
CA TRP A 167 -0.78 -12.05 5.61
C TRP A 167 -1.21 -13.52 5.57
N ARG A 168 -1.52 -14.12 6.72
CA ARG A 168 -1.93 -15.52 6.80
C ARG A 168 -3.19 -15.79 5.99
N THR A 169 -4.22 -14.97 6.13
CA THR A 169 -5.49 -15.15 5.40
C THR A 169 -5.25 -15.06 3.89
N HIS A 170 -4.47 -14.07 3.45
CA HIS A 170 -4.11 -13.89 2.03
C HIS A 170 -3.30 -15.06 1.49
N TYR A 171 -2.24 -15.45 2.20
CA TYR A 171 -1.39 -16.57 1.79
C TYR A 171 -2.17 -17.89 1.74
N GLN A 172 -3.04 -18.17 2.71
CA GLN A 172 -3.89 -19.37 2.71
C GLN A 172 -4.84 -19.38 1.51
N SER A 173 -5.43 -18.23 1.16
CA SER A 173 -6.31 -18.10 0.00
C SER A 173 -5.58 -18.33 -1.32
N ALA A 174 -4.32 -17.86 -1.44
CA ALA A 174 -3.54 -17.97 -2.66
C ALA A 174 -2.87 -19.34 -2.84
N SER A 175 -2.29 -19.88 -1.76
CA SER A 175 -1.50 -21.13 -1.80
C SER A 175 -2.33 -22.40 -1.57
N GLY A 176 -3.56 -22.27 -1.03
CA GLY A 176 -4.36 -23.39 -0.54
C GLY A 176 -3.76 -24.10 0.69
N THR A 177 -2.64 -23.61 1.24
CA THR A 177 -1.92 -24.26 2.33
C THR A 177 -2.37 -23.71 3.68
N SER A 178 -2.95 -24.56 4.53
CA SER A 178 -3.41 -24.17 5.86
C SER A 178 -2.26 -23.98 6.85
N ILE A 179 -1.94 -22.73 7.17
CA ILE A 179 -0.97 -22.37 8.23
C ILE A 179 -1.64 -22.13 9.59
N SER A 180 -1.16 -22.79 10.64
CA SER A 180 -1.57 -22.50 12.02
C SER A 180 -1.19 -21.08 12.44
N ARG A 181 -2.03 -20.40 13.23
CA ARG A 181 -1.73 -19.07 13.78
C ARG A 181 -0.39 -19.02 14.53
N LYS A 182 0.01 -20.11 15.18
CA LYS A 182 1.29 -20.21 15.88
C LYS A 182 2.46 -20.18 14.89
N ASN A 183 2.33 -20.88 13.76
CA ASN A 183 3.39 -21.05 12.77
C ASN A 183 3.42 -19.96 11.69
N ALA A 184 2.58 -18.94 11.79
CA ALA A 184 2.46 -17.89 10.77
C ALA A 184 3.78 -17.18 10.49
N TRP A 185 4.57 -16.85 11.54
CA TRP A 185 5.88 -16.22 11.32
C TRP A 185 6.87 -17.16 10.64
N LEU A 186 6.91 -18.44 11.03
CA LEU A 186 7.81 -19.40 10.39
C LEU A 186 7.49 -19.56 8.90
N ALA A 187 6.21 -19.71 8.55
CA ALA A 187 5.78 -19.78 7.16
C ALA A 187 6.10 -18.48 6.41
N CYS A 188 5.91 -17.31 7.05
CA CYS A 188 6.30 -16.03 6.46
C CYS A 188 7.81 -15.98 6.18
N ASN A 189 8.63 -16.46 7.11
CA ASN A 189 10.08 -16.55 6.95
C ASN A 189 10.47 -17.52 5.81
N GLU A 190 9.88 -18.71 5.79
CA GLU A 190 10.19 -19.75 4.81
C GLU A 190 9.77 -19.37 3.39
N HIS A 191 8.65 -18.66 3.22
CA HIS A 191 8.11 -18.34 1.91
C HIS A 191 8.43 -16.91 1.47
N LEU A 192 7.98 -15.90 2.22
CA LEU A 192 8.14 -14.51 1.82
C LEU A 192 9.59 -14.05 1.91
N PHE A 193 10.24 -14.22 3.06
CA PHE A 193 11.63 -13.76 3.24
C PHE A 193 12.63 -14.53 2.37
N SER A 194 12.44 -15.84 2.21
CA SER A 194 13.23 -16.66 1.28
C SER A 194 13.11 -16.13 -0.16
N THR A 195 11.90 -15.85 -0.62
CA THR A 195 11.65 -15.28 -1.96
C THR A 195 12.31 -13.92 -2.12
N MET A 196 12.12 -13.02 -1.16
CA MET A 196 12.76 -11.70 -1.16
C MET A 196 14.29 -11.80 -1.14
N SER A 197 14.86 -12.72 -0.37
CA SER A 197 16.30 -12.95 -0.28
C SER A 197 16.88 -13.46 -1.61
N ASN A 198 16.17 -14.37 -2.29
CA ASN A 198 16.58 -14.84 -3.62
C ASN A 198 16.56 -13.72 -4.67
N ILE A 199 15.53 -12.87 -4.65
CA ILE A 199 15.44 -11.69 -5.52
C ILE A 199 16.53 -10.67 -5.18
N ALA A 200 16.76 -10.42 -3.89
CA ALA A 200 17.82 -9.54 -3.41
C ALA A 200 19.20 -10.02 -3.89
N LEU A 201 19.46 -11.33 -3.84
CA LEU A 201 20.67 -11.95 -4.37
C LEU A 201 20.79 -11.79 -5.90
N LYS A 202 19.71 -12.03 -6.65
CA LYS A 202 19.63 -11.86 -8.12
C LYS A 202 20.05 -10.44 -8.54
N HIS A 203 19.56 -9.43 -7.83
CA HIS A 203 19.82 -8.01 -8.13
C HIS A 203 21.03 -7.41 -7.38
N ARG A 204 21.68 -8.18 -6.50
CA ARG A 204 22.78 -7.73 -5.61
C ARG A 204 22.39 -6.51 -4.76
N VAL A 205 21.20 -6.56 -4.18
CA VAL A 205 20.64 -5.55 -3.28
C VAL A 205 20.21 -6.19 -1.97
N ASP A 206 19.79 -5.38 -1.00
CA ASP A 206 19.30 -5.87 0.28
C ASP A 206 17.80 -6.15 0.22
N VAL A 207 17.27 -7.01 1.10
CA VAL A 207 15.83 -7.33 1.17
C VAL A 207 14.94 -6.09 1.29
N ALA A 208 15.39 -5.08 2.05
CA ALA A 208 14.68 -3.81 2.17
C ALA A 208 14.54 -3.07 0.83
N SER A 209 15.56 -3.16 -0.03
CA SER A 209 15.52 -2.53 -1.36
C SER A 209 14.52 -3.23 -2.29
N VAL A 210 14.34 -4.55 -2.15
CA VAL A 210 13.31 -5.32 -2.87
C VAL A 210 11.91 -4.86 -2.46
N ALA A 211 11.63 -4.76 -1.16
CA ALA A 211 10.34 -4.26 -0.66
C ALA A 211 10.01 -2.84 -1.15
N LEU A 212 11.00 -1.94 -1.12
CA LEU A 212 10.84 -0.58 -1.62
C LEU A 212 10.60 -0.57 -3.13
N ARG A 213 11.39 -1.34 -3.88
CA ARG A 213 11.25 -1.43 -5.34
C ARG A 213 9.87 -1.95 -5.74
N TRP A 214 9.34 -2.94 -5.02
CA TRP A 214 8.00 -3.46 -5.21
C TRP A 214 6.95 -2.34 -5.09
N ALA A 215 6.96 -1.55 -4.01
CA ALA A 215 6.02 -0.44 -3.83
C ALA A 215 6.18 0.69 -4.88
N MET A 216 7.41 0.94 -5.33
CA MET A 216 7.73 2.03 -6.25
C MET A 216 7.35 1.77 -7.70
N GLN A 217 7.24 0.51 -8.12
CA GLN A 217 7.15 0.17 -9.54
C GLN A 217 5.72 0.25 -10.11
N PHE A 218 4.71 0.48 -9.27
CA PHE A 218 3.33 0.66 -9.72
C PHE A 218 3.12 2.02 -10.41
N GLU A 219 2.34 2.04 -11.48
CA GLU A 219 2.14 3.19 -12.38
C GLU A 219 1.64 4.47 -11.67
N TYR A 220 0.70 4.33 -10.74
CA TYR A 220 0.12 5.46 -10.01
C TYR A 220 0.87 5.78 -8.70
N THR A 221 2.01 5.14 -8.42
CA THR A 221 2.84 5.49 -7.26
C THR A 221 3.54 6.83 -7.49
N GLY A 222 3.16 7.84 -6.70
CA GLY A 222 3.83 9.15 -6.70
C GLY A 222 5.03 9.20 -5.77
N SER A 223 4.93 8.57 -4.60
CA SER A 223 6.04 8.49 -3.65
C SER A 223 5.92 7.33 -2.68
N VAL A 224 7.03 6.99 -2.04
CA VAL A 224 7.13 5.96 -1.01
C VAL A 224 7.78 6.57 0.23
N SER A 225 7.09 6.51 1.36
CA SER A 225 7.54 7.06 2.64
C SER A 225 8.24 5.99 3.47
N VAL A 226 9.47 6.29 3.90
CA VAL A 226 10.27 5.41 4.75
C VAL A 226 10.66 6.14 6.01
N SER A 227 10.13 5.68 7.14
CA SER A 227 10.52 6.17 8.45
C SER A 227 11.71 5.37 8.96
N SER A 228 12.78 6.06 9.35
CA SER A 228 13.96 5.46 9.98
C SER A 228 14.27 6.21 11.27
N SER A 229 14.43 5.49 12.38
CA SER A 229 15.00 6.09 13.58
C SER A 229 16.50 6.21 13.40
N LEU A 230 16.98 7.43 13.15
CA LEU A 230 18.39 7.70 12.94
C LEU A 230 19.19 7.74 14.25
N ASN A 231 18.51 7.80 15.40
CA ASN A 231 19.11 8.06 16.72
C ASN A 231 18.80 6.97 17.77
N SER A 232 18.36 5.77 17.38
CA SER A 232 17.99 4.74 18.38
C SER A 232 19.17 4.06 19.06
N GLN A 233 20.41 4.34 18.64
CA GLN A 233 21.60 3.96 19.39
C GLN A 233 22.23 5.24 19.93
N PHE A 234 21.86 5.59 21.17
CA PHE A 234 22.67 6.42 22.07
C PHE A 234 23.93 5.65 22.49
N ASP A 235 24.62 5.08 21.51
CA ASP A 235 25.95 4.54 21.66
C ASP A 235 26.84 5.65 21.12
N ASP A 236 27.23 6.59 21.99
CA ASP A 236 27.96 7.83 21.67
C ASP A 236 29.26 7.58 20.86
N GLU A 237 29.68 6.31 20.76
CA GLU A 237 30.87 5.88 20.05
C GLU A 237 30.66 5.54 18.56
N LYS A 238 29.43 5.41 18.06
CA LYS A 238 29.20 5.10 16.64
C LYS A 238 28.80 6.34 15.84
N PRO A 239 29.65 6.79 14.90
CA PRO A 239 29.33 7.95 14.06
C PRO A 239 28.07 7.67 13.24
N PHE A 240 27.26 8.73 13.06
CA PHE A 240 26.06 8.72 12.24
C PHE A 240 26.30 8.03 10.89
N HIS A 241 25.66 6.88 10.69
CA HIS A 241 25.71 6.18 9.41
C HIS A 241 24.45 6.54 8.62
N ARG A 242 24.61 7.37 7.58
CA ARG A 242 23.53 7.63 6.63
C ARG A 242 23.15 6.30 5.96
N PRO A 243 21.89 5.86 6.02
CA PRO A 243 21.47 4.65 5.31
C PRO A 243 21.57 4.88 3.79
N THR A 244 22.73 4.57 3.21
CA THR A 244 22.94 4.69 1.76
C THR A 244 22.39 3.48 1.02
N ASP A 245 22.18 2.37 1.74
CA ASP A 245 21.70 1.10 1.21
C ASP A 245 20.30 1.18 0.60
N LEU A 246 19.40 2.00 1.16
CA LEU A 246 18.05 2.17 0.61
C LEU A 246 18.03 2.83 -0.77
N ARG A 247 19.12 3.51 -1.17
CA ARG A 247 19.23 4.08 -2.52
C ARG A 247 19.36 3.02 -3.60
N LYS A 248 19.72 1.78 -3.23
CA LYS A 248 19.81 0.66 -4.19
C LYS A 248 18.44 0.38 -4.83
N ALA A 249 17.32 0.68 -4.16
CA ALA A 249 15.96 0.57 -4.71
C ALA A 249 15.73 1.35 -6.04
N PHE A 250 16.52 2.39 -6.30
CA PHE A 250 16.43 3.19 -7.53
C PHE A 250 17.31 2.66 -8.68
N ARG A 251 18.13 1.64 -8.43
CA ARG A 251 19.18 1.17 -9.37
C ARG A 251 18.83 -0.12 -10.10
N PHE A 252 17.71 -0.74 -9.77
CA PHE A 252 17.25 -1.96 -10.42
C PHE A 252 15.74 -1.90 -10.67
N HIS A 253 15.23 -2.90 -11.39
CA HIS A 253 13.81 -3.14 -11.62
C HIS A 253 13.49 -4.58 -11.22
N LEU A 254 12.30 -4.80 -10.67
CA LEU A 254 11.76 -6.16 -10.52
C LEU A 254 11.21 -6.54 -11.89
N ASP A 255 11.64 -7.68 -12.43
CA ASP A 255 11.00 -8.21 -13.63
C ASP A 255 9.65 -8.85 -13.30
N GLU A 256 8.92 -9.25 -14.34
CA GLU A 256 7.60 -9.85 -14.21
C GLU A 256 7.64 -11.13 -13.35
N GLU A 257 8.65 -11.99 -13.54
CA GLU A 257 8.87 -13.19 -12.73
C GLU A 257 9.07 -12.85 -11.24
N ASP A 258 9.86 -11.83 -10.93
CA ASP A 258 10.08 -11.38 -9.55
C ASP A 258 8.78 -10.85 -8.92
N LEU A 259 8.00 -10.06 -9.68
CA LEU A 259 6.72 -9.51 -9.22
C LEU A 259 5.68 -10.62 -8.99
N GLU A 260 5.52 -11.56 -9.92
CA GLU A 260 4.62 -12.71 -9.78
C GLU A 260 4.94 -13.54 -8.55
N ARG A 261 6.24 -13.82 -8.33
CA ARG A 261 6.70 -14.55 -7.15
C ARG A 261 6.36 -13.81 -5.86
N LEU A 262 6.61 -12.51 -5.80
CA LEU A 262 6.29 -11.68 -4.64
C LEU A 262 4.78 -11.67 -4.35
N TRP A 263 3.94 -11.51 -5.38
CA TRP A 263 2.48 -11.53 -5.24
C TRP A 263 1.98 -12.89 -4.75
N SER A 264 2.52 -13.99 -5.29
CA SER A 264 2.20 -15.36 -4.88
C SER A 264 2.46 -15.58 -3.39
N VAL A 265 3.63 -15.17 -2.88
CA VAL A 265 3.99 -15.35 -1.45
C VAL A 265 3.40 -14.30 -0.52
N ALA A 266 3.02 -13.13 -1.03
CA ALA A 266 2.26 -12.12 -0.29
C ALA A 266 0.77 -12.51 -0.16
N GLY A 267 0.31 -13.45 -0.99
CA GLY A 267 -1.09 -13.89 -1.04
C GLY A 267 -2.02 -12.88 -1.71
N GLY A 268 -1.46 -11.98 -2.52
CA GLY A 268 -2.22 -10.98 -3.29
C GLY A 268 -2.27 -11.33 -4.78
N VAL A 269 -2.91 -10.47 -5.56
CA VAL A 269 -3.01 -10.58 -7.02
C VAL A 269 -2.46 -9.29 -7.64
N PRO A 270 -1.64 -9.38 -8.71
CA PRO A 270 -1.12 -8.19 -9.39
C PRO A 270 -2.26 -7.28 -9.90
N PRO A 271 -2.06 -5.95 -9.88
CA PRO A 271 -3.01 -5.01 -10.48
C PRO A 271 -3.26 -5.28 -11.97
N ASP A 272 -2.21 -5.59 -12.73
CA ASP A 272 -2.28 -5.66 -14.20
C ASP A 272 -2.98 -6.93 -14.72
N THR A 273 -3.10 -7.96 -13.87
CA THR A 273 -3.87 -9.18 -14.20
C THR A 273 -5.38 -8.97 -14.10
N LEU A 274 -5.82 -7.76 -13.73
CA LEU A 274 -7.22 -7.39 -13.84
C LEU A 274 -7.50 -7.12 -15.31
N VAL A 275 -7.91 -8.18 -16.01
CA VAL A 275 -8.82 -8.04 -17.14
C VAL A 275 -9.90 -7.08 -16.65
N GLU A 276 -10.00 -5.89 -17.27
CA GLU A 276 -11.17 -5.02 -17.11
C GLU A 276 -12.37 -5.96 -17.05
N PRO A 277 -13.18 -5.99 -15.98
CA PRO A 277 -14.30 -6.91 -15.92
C PRO A 277 -15.08 -6.70 -17.21
N ASP A 278 -14.93 -7.66 -18.14
CA ASP A 278 -15.37 -7.58 -19.54
C ASP A 278 -16.73 -6.92 -19.48
N GLU A 279 -16.82 -5.64 -19.92
CA GLU A 279 -17.87 -4.68 -19.55
C GLU A 279 -19.09 -5.45 -19.09
N PHE A 280 -19.23 -5.63 -17.76
CA PHE A 280 -20.20 -6.60 -17.22
C PHE A 280 -21.50 -6.29 -17.93
N SER A 281 -21.88 -7.16 -18.89
CA SER A 281 -22.86 -6.73 -19.86
C SER A 281 -24.07 -6.38 -19.03
N MET A 282 -24.66 -5.20 -19.24
CA MET A 282 -25.79 -4.78 -18.41
C MET A 282 -26.91 -5.84 -18.44
N GLU A 283 -26.89 -6.70 -19.48
CA GLU A 283 -27.68 -7.93 -19.64
C GLU A 283 -27.44 -8.96 -18.54
N ASP A 284 -26.19 -9.25 -18.16
CA ASP A 284 -25.84 -10.21 -17.09
C ASP A 284 -26.18 -9.67 -15.68
N ALA A 285 -25.99 -8.37 -15.45
CA ALA A 285 -26.31 -7.75 -14.16
C ALA A 285 -27.83 -7.62 -13.92
N MET A 286 -28.62 -7.45 -14.99
CA MET A 286 -30.08 -7.37 -14.89
C MET A 286 -30.75 -8.75 -14.93
N GLY A 287 -30.03 -9.83 -15.28
CA GLY A 287 -30.62 -11.15 -15.45
C GLY A 287 -31.72 -11.18 -16.51
N ILE A 288 -31.74 -10.19 -17.41
CA ILE A 288 -32.73 -10.07 -18.48
C ILE A 288 -32.11 -10.70 -19.72
N ASP A 289 -32.59 -11.89 -20.06
CA ASP A 289 -32.24 -12.56 -21.31
C ASP A 289 -32.96 -11.87 -22.48
N PHE A 290 -32.30 -10.91 -23.14
CA PHE A 290 -32.83 -10.24 -24.33
C PHE A 290 -32.99 -11.18 -25.53
N SER A 291 -32.38 -12.38 -25.49
CA SER A 291 -32.64 -13.46 -26.45
C SER A 291 -34.05 -14.04 -26.31
N ASN A 292 -34.72 -13.82 -25.18
CA ASN A 292 -36.05 -14.32 -24.92
C ASN A 292 -37.12 -13.49 -25.67
N ARG A 293 -37.52 -13.98 -26.85
CA ARG A 293 -38.55 -13.36 -27.70
C ARG A 293 -39.91 -13.16 -27.02
N SER A 294 -40.19 -13.80 -25.89
CA SER A 294 -41.45 -13.62 -25.16
C SER A 294 -41.54 -12.29 -24.39
N LEU A 295 -40.42 -11.57 -24.24
CA LEU A 295 -40.35 -10.25 -23.60
C LEU A 295 -40.53 -9.08 -24.59
N TRP A 296 -40.65 -9.37 -25.88
CA TRP A 296 -40.85 -8.36 -26.92
C TRP A 296 -42.35 -8.22 -27.17
N LEU A 297 -42.95 -7.13 -26.65
CA LEU A 297 -44.34 -6.75 -26.90
C LEU A 297 -44.53 -6.24 -28.34
#